data_AF-M5AUL1-F1
#
_entry.id   AF-M5AUL1-F1
#
_cell.length_a   1.000
_cell.length_b   1.000
_cell.length_c   1.000
_cell.angle_alpha   90.00
_cell.angle_beta   90.00
_cell.angle_gamma   90.00
#
_symmetry.space_group_name_H-M   'P 1'
#
loop_
_entity.id
_entity.type
_entity.pdbx_description
1 polymer ?
#
loop_
_entity_poly.entity_id
_entity_poly.type
_entity_poly.pdbx_seq_one_letter_code
_entity_poly.pdbx_strand_id
1 'polypeptide(L)'
;VERSVYRHGSSDYPLDEIIIDPFKRDTPEPTPPETPVSVPSLPLDLREFQQQQEKDFLQISLQQAKFNQKRAAELLGLTYHQLRALLKKHQI
;
A
#
# COMPACT_ATOMS: atom_id res chain seq x y z
N VAL A 1 -13.44 24.81 0.49
CA VAL A 1 -14.04 25.23 1.77
C VAL A 1 -15.58 25.37 1.68
N GLU A 2 -16.25 25.00 0.58
CA GLU A 2 -17.72 25.15 0.48
C GLU A 2 -18.41 23.93 -0.20
N ARG A 3 -18.10 22.69 0.20
CA ARG A 3 -18.74 21.50 -0.42
C ARG A 3 -19.52 20.60 0.56
N SER A 4 -19.48 20.88 1.86
CA SER A 4 -20.09 20.01 2.88
C SER A 4 -21.57 20.28 3.17
N VAL A 5 -22.17 21.34 2.60
CA VAL A 5 -23.52 21.79 2.99
C VAL A 5 -24.64 21.09 2.19
N TYR A 6 -24.31 20.28 1.17
CA TYR A 6 -25.32 19.83 0.19
C TYR A 6 -25.96 18.44 0.43
N ARG A 7 -25.75 17.80 1.59
CA ARG A 7 -26.30 16.45 1.86
C ARG A 7 -27.24 16.30 3.06
N HIS A 8 -27.67 17.39 3.70
CA HIS A 8 -28.81 17.33 4.63
C HIS A 8 -30.05 17.97 3.99
N GLY A 9 -30.62 17.27 3.02
CA GLY A 9 -32.01 17.48 2.66
C GLY A 9 -32.88 16.77 3.70
N SER A 10 -33.54 17.55 4.55
CA SER A 10 -34.71 17.11 5.33
C SER A 10 -34.44 16.14 6.49
N SER A 11 -33.98 16.63 7.64
CA SER A 11 -34.19 15.95 8.93
C SER A 11 -34.88 16.92 9.88
N ASP A 12 -36.16 16.68 10.18
CA ASP A 12 -36.97 17.48 11.12
C ASP A 12 -36.60 17.24 12.61
N TYR A 13 -35.58 16.41 12.86
CA TYR A 13 -35.06 16.13 14.20
C TYR A 13 -33.78 16.92 14.49
N PRO A 14 -33.63 17.49 15.69
CA PRO A 14 -32.39 18.18 16.10
C PRO A 14 -31.22 17.20 16.10
N LEU A 15 -30.04 17.67 15.66
CA LEU A 15 -28.79 16.91 15.79
C LEU A 15 -28.33 16.96 17.26
N ASP A 16 -28.38 15.82 17.95
CA ASP A 16 -27.95 15.72 19.35
C ASP A 16 -26.42 15.69 19.50
N GLU A 17 -25.69 15.28 18.47
CA GLU A 17 -24.24 15.09 18.54
C GLU A 17 -23.54 15.56 17.26
N ILE A 18 -22.56 16.45 17.41
CA ILE A 18 -21.70 16.95 16.33
C ILE A 18 -20.27 16.50 16.60
N ILE A 19 -19.79 15.53 15.82
CA ILE A 19 -18.39 15.10 15.85
C ILE A 19 -17.56 16.11 15.03
N ILE A 20 -16.93 17.05 15.74
CA ILE A 20 -16.15 18.15 15.13
C ILE A 20 -14.89 17.64 14.41
N ASP A 21 -14.28 16.58 14.93
CA ASP A 21 -13.08 15.98 14.35
C ASP A 21 -13.18 14.45 14.32
N PRO A 22 -13.62 13.87 13.19
CA PRO A 22 -13.82 12.42 13.07
C PRO A 22 -12.50 11.63 13.05
N PHE A 23 -11.34 12.31 13.08
CA PHE A 23 -10.02 11.68 13.06
C PHE A 23 -9.28 11.78 14.40
N LYS A 24 -9.86 12.38 15.44
CA LYS A 24 -9.32 12.30 16.80
C LYS A 24 -9.39 10.86 17.27
N ARG A 25 -8.23 10.20 17.26
CA ARG A 25 -8.03 8.92 17.94
C ARG A 25 -7.59 9.25 19.35
N ASP A 26 -8.30 8.72 20.35
CA ASP A 26 -7.78 8.66 21.71
C ASP A 26 -6.39 8.02 21.65
N THR A 27 -5.42 8.70 22.27
CA THR A 27 -4.01 8.35 22.14
C THR A 27 -3.80 6.89 22.58
N PRO A 28 -3.31 5.99 21.71
CA PRO A 28 -3.13 4.60 22.10
C PRO A 28 -2.03 4.51 23.17
N GLU A 29 -2.27 3.68 24.19
CA GLU A 29 -1.27 3.22 25.14
C GLU A 29 -0.04 2.64 24.41
N PRO A 30 1.16 2.72 25.03
CA PRO A 30 2.40 2.33 24.35
C PRO A 30 2.44 0.82 24.12
N THR A 31 2.19 0.40 22.89
CA THR A 31 2.45 -0.97 22.40
C THR A 31 3.96 -1.27 22.43
N PRO A 32 4.39 -2.52 22.75
CA PRO A 32 5.80 -2.92 22.81
C PRO A 32 6.58 -2.60 21.52
N PRO A 33 7.92 -2.52 21.56
CA PRO A 33 8.73 -2.13 20.41
C PRO A 33 8.54 -3.13 19.26
N GLU A 34 7.72 -2.73 18.29
CA GLU A 34 7.54 -3.43 17.04
C GLU A 34 8.90 -3.42 16.31
N THR A 35 9.29 -4.59 15.80
CA THR A 35 10.44 -4.76 14.90
C THR A 35 10.48 -3.61 13.90
N PRO A 36 11.64 -2.95 13.68
CA PRO A 36 11.71 -1.79 12.83
C PRO A 36 11.37 -2.19 11.40
N VAL A 37 10.13 -1.91 10.99
CA VAL A 37 9.76 -1.84 9.58
C VAL A 37 10.58 -0.70 8.98
N SER A 38 11.53 -1.05 8.11
CA SER A 38 12.37 -0.07 7.42
C SER A 38 11.50 0.76 6.48
N VAL A 39 10.95 1.85 7.01
CA VAL A 39 10.22 2.83 6.23
C VAL A 39 11.23 3.72 5.50
N PRO A 40 11.03 3.96 4.20
CA PRO A 40 11.98 4.79 3.46
C PRO A 40 11.87 6.25 3.92
N SER A 41 13.00 6.93 4.05
CA SER A 41 13.08 8.34 4.51
C SER A 41 12.92 9.33 3.36
N LEU A 42 12.31 10.49 3.64
CA LEU A 42 12.08 11.56 2.66
C LEU A 42 13.21 12.62 2.72
N PRO A 43 13.50 13.32 1.60
CA PRO A 43 12.90 13.19 0.27
C PRO A 43 13.49 12.03 -0.54
N LEU A 44 12.66 11.29 -1.29
CA LEU A 44 13.10 10.18 -2.14
C LEU A 44 12.41 10.20 -3.51
N ASP A 45 13.07 9.66 -4.54
CA ASP A 45 12.43 9.43 -5.84
C ASP A 45 11.57 8.16 -5.78
N LEU A 46 10.26 8.36 -5.74
CA LEU A 46 9.30 7.26 -5.62
C LEU A 46 9.34 6.31 -6.80
N ARG A 47 9.70 6.80 -8.00
CA ARG A 47 9.72 5.98 -9.22
C ARG A 47 10.91 5.03 -9.18
N GLU A 48 12.09 5.52 -8.81
CA GLU A 48 13.28 4.68 -8.69
C GLU A 48 13.12 3.66 -7.56
N PHE A 49 12.62 4.11 -6.40
CA PHE A 49 12.37 3.23 -5.26
C PHE A 49 11.43 2.07 -5.62
N GLN A 50 10.30 2.35 -6.28
CA GLN A 50 9.36 1.31 -6.70
C GLN A 50 9.98 0.36 -7.72
N GLN A 51 10.78 0.87 -8.66
CA GLN A 51 11.46 0.01 -9.65
C GLN A 51 12.45 -0.94 -8.99
N GLN A 52 13.20 -0.48 -8.00
CA GLN A 52 14.15 -1.33 -7.29
C GLN A 52 13.43 -2.41 -6.47
N GLN A 53 12.41 -2.03 -5.70
CA GLN A 53 11.60 -2.98 -4.94
C GLN A 53 10.98 -4.04 -5.86
N GLU A 54 10.47 -3.63 -7.03
CA GLU A 54 9.91 -4.56 -8.03
C GLU A 54 10.97 -5.56 -8.52
N LYS A 55 12.19 -5.11 -8.84
CA LYS A 55 13.31 -6.00 -9.22
C LYS A 55 13.66 -7.00 -8.12
N ASP A 56 13.74 -6.53 -6.88
CA ASP A 56 14.14 -7.36 -5.74
C ASP A 56 13.11 -8.48 -5.51
N PHE A 57 11.81 -8.15 -5.55
CA PHE A 57 10.75 -9.15 -5.44
C PHE A 57 10.73 -10.16 -6.60
N LEU A 58 11.01 -9.72 -7.83
CA LEU A 58 11.15 -10.64 -8.96
C LEU A 58 12.31 -11.61 -8.75
N GLN A 59 13.46 -11.14 -8.26
CA GLN A 59 14.61 -12.00 -8.00
C GLN A 59 14.34 -12.99 -6.85
N ILE A 60 13.79 -12.51 -5.74
CA ILE A 60 13.46 -13.33 -4.57
C ILE A 60 12.45 -14.42 -4.97
N SER A 61 11.37 -14.04 -5.67
CA SER A 61 10.36 -14.99 -6.10
C SER A 61 10.90 -16.02 -7.10
N LEU A 62 11.77 -15.62 -8.02
CA LEU A 62 12.46 -16.54 -8.93
C LEU A 62 13.35 -17.52 -8.17
N GLN A 63 14.17 -17.04 -7.22
CA GLN A 63 15.03 -17.90 -6.41
C GLN A 63 14.20 -18.91 -5.60
N GLN A 64 13.15 -18.43 -4.92
CA GLN A 64 12.26 -19.28 -4.12
C GLN A 64 11.50 -20.31 -4.98
N ALA A 65 11.14 -19.93 -6.20
CA ALA A 65 10.51 -20.81 -7.17
C ALA A 65 11.50 -21.71 -7.93
N LYS A 66 12.80 -21.70 -7.61
CA LYS A 66 13.86 -22.41 -8.34
C LYS A 66 13.83 -22.10 -9.85
N PHE A 67 13.68 -20.81 -10.18
CA PHE A 67 13.58 -20.26 -11.53
C PHE A 67 12.37 -20.74 -12.35
N ASN A 68 11.36 -21.35 -11.71
CA ASN A 68 10.08 -21.63 -12.36
C ASN A 68 9.21 -20.38 -12.39
N GLN A 69 9.11 -19.73 -13.56
CA GLN A 69 8.38 -18.47 -13.74
C GLN A 69 6.88 -18.56 -13.39
N LYS A 70 6.22 -19.70 -13.62
CA LYS A 70 4.80 -19.86 -13.25
C LYS A 70 4.64 -19.83 -11.73
N ARG A 71 5.47 -20.59 -11.02
CA ARG A 71 5.48 -20.63 -9.57
C ARG A 71 5.92 -19.29 -8.95
N ALA A 72 6.89 -18.60 -9.56
CA ALA A 72 7.28 -17.26 -9.13
C ALA A 72 6.10 -16.26 -9.26
N ALA A 73 5.31 -16.39 -10.33
CA ALA A 73 4.14 -15.54 -10.54
C ALA A 73 3.06 -15.82 -9.48
N GLU A 74 2.83 -17.08 -9.15
CA GLU A 74 1.94 -17.48 -8.05
C GLU A 74 2.38 -16.90 -6.70
N LEU A 75 3.69 -16.93 -6.39
CA LEU A 75 4.23 -16.34 -5.15
C LEU A 75 3.99 -14.83 -5.04
N LEU A 76 4.01 -14.12 -6.17
CA LEU A 76 3.77 -12.68 -6.23
C LEU A 76 2.29 -12.33 -6.45
N GLY A 77 1.39 -13.32 -6.56
CA GLY A 77 -0.02 -13.08 -6.89
C GLY A 77 -0.23 -12.50 -8.30
N LEU A 78 0.72 -12.72 -9.21
CA LEU A 78 0.68 -12.26 -10.58
C LEU A 78 0.28 -13.40 -11.53
N THR A 79 -0.29 -13.04 -12.67
CA THR A 79 -0.36 -13.95 -13.80
C THR A 79 1.03 -14.16 -14.40
N TYR A 80 1.26 -15.33 -15.01
CA TYR A 80 2.51 -15.63 -15.71
C TYR A 80 2.88 -14.56 -16.76
N HIS A 81 1.90 -14.03 -17.49
CA HIS A 81 2.13 -13.01 -18.51
C HIS A 81 2.59 -11.67 -17.91
N GLN A 82 2.02 -11.27 -16.77
CA GLN A 82 2.44 -10.07 -16.04
C GLN A 82 3.89 -10.22 -15.56
N LEU A 83 4.22 -11.35 -14.93
CA LEU A 83 5.59 -11.60 -14.49
C LEU A 83 6.58 -11.54 -15.65
N ARG A 84 6.25 -12.15 -16.80
CA ARG A 84 7.12 -12.12 -17.99
C ARG A 84 7.30 -10.70 -18.55
N ALA A 85 6.25 -9.88 -18.54
CA ALA A 85 6.35 -8.47 -18.96
C ALA A 85 7.27 -7.67 -18.02
N LEU A 86 7.19 -7.94 -16.71
CA LEU A 86 8.06 -7.31 -15.71
C LEU A 86 9.52 -7.73 -15.84
N LEU A 87 9.79 -9.01 -16.07
CA LEU A 87 11.13 -9.52 -16.36
C LEU A 87 11.74 -8.81 -17.58
N LYS A 88 10.97 -8.68 -18.67
CA LYS A 88 11.41 -7.93 -19.86
C LYS A 88 11.67 -6.46 -19.57
N LYS A 89 10.80 -5.80 -18.80
CA LYS A 89 10.94 -4.40 -18.39
C LYS A 89 12.24 -4.18 -17.60
N HIS A 90 12.56 -5.12 -16.71
CA HIS A 90 13.71 -5.02 -15.82
C HIS A 90 14.99 -5.68 -16.34
N GLN A 91 14.93 -6.34 -17.50
CA GLN A 91 16.04 -7.05 -18.15
C GLN A 91 16.66 -8.14 -17.27
N ILE A 92 15.80 -8.89 -16.57
CA ILE A 92 16.12 -10.06 -15.73
C ILE A 92 15.57 -11.30 -16.44
#